data_AF-A0A543A151-F1
#
_entry.id   AF-A0A543A151-F1
#
_cell.length_a   1.000
_cell.length_b   1.000
_cell.length_c   1.000
_cell.angle_alpha   90.00
_cell.angle_beta   90.00
_cell.angle_gamma   90.00
#
_symmetry.space_group_name_H-M   'P 1'
#
loop_
_entity.id
_entity.type
_entity.pdbx_description
1 polymer ?
#
loop_
_entity_poly.entity_id
_entity_poly.type
_entity_poly.pdbx_seq_one_letter_code
_entity_poly.pdbx_strand_id
1 'polypeptide(L)'
;MSELTLFLIRVAYLAILWIFVLAALSVIRSDMFGARVTNAGSSQPQSSPGRGKSAASRAPKRGVPTHVAVTTGSNAGVTVPLSQAPIVIGRGSDAAILLDDDYASTRHARIAVSGDQWFVEDLGSTNGTYIGSVRINQPTAISLGTQVRIGKTILELRK
;
A
#
# COMPACT_ATOMS: atom_id res chain seq x y z
N MET A 1 -43.63 -6.27 -22.92
CA MET A 1 -42.22 -6.36 -22.48
C MET A 1 -41.45 -7.02 -23.60
N SER A 2 -40.54 -6.30 -24.26
CA SER A 2 -39.74 -6.82 -25.38
C SER A 2 -38.82 -7.97 -24.94
N GLU A 3 -38.70 -9.03 -25.75
CA GLU A 3 -37.81 -10.16 -25.48
C GLU A 3 -36.35 -9.74 -25.26
N LEU A 4 -35.93 -8.68 -25.94
CA LEU A 4 -34.62 -8.04 -25.82
C LEU A 4 -34.37 -7.54 -24.38
N THR A 5 -35.39 -7.02 -23.71
CA THR A 5 -35.31 -6.53 -22.33
C THR A 5 -35.08 -7.68 -21.34
N LEU A 6 -35.80 -8.80 -21.52
CA LEU A 6 -35.61 -9.99 -20.69
C LEU A 6 -34.24 -10.64 -20.93
N PHE A 7 -33.76 -10.63 -22.17
CA PHE A 7 -32.42 -11.10 -22.52
C PHE A 7 -31.34 -10.25 -21.83
N LEU A 8 -31.44 -8.92 -21.92
CA LEU A 8 -30.52 -7.98 -21.27
C LEU A 8 -30.49 -8.16 -19.75
N ILE A 9 -31.65 -8.29 -19.10
CA ILE A 9 -31.74 -8.49 -17.65
C ILE A 9 -31.07 -9.80 -17.24
N ARG A 10 -31.29 -10.90 -17.98
CA ARG A 10 -30.65 -12.19 -17.69
C ARG A 10 -29.13 -12.12 -17.82
N VAL A 11 -28.63 -11.49 -18.88
CA VAL A 11 -27.18 -11.34 -19.10
C VAL A 11 -26.57 -10.44 -18.02
N ALA A 12 -27.21 -9.33 -17.67
CA ALA A 12 -26.75 -8.43 -16.61
C ALA A 12 -26.72 -9.13 -15.25
N TYR A 13 -27.77 -9.87 -14.90
CA TYR A 13 -27.83 -10.67 -13.67
C TYR A 13 -26.70 -11.71 -13.62
N LEU A 14 -26.49 -12.43 -14.72
CA LEU A 14 -25.44 -13.44 -14.82
C LEU A 14 -24.04 -12.82 -14.71
N ALA A 15 -23.81 -11.66 -15.32
CA ALA A 15 -22.55 -10.92 -15.20
C ALA A 15 -22.28 -10.47 -13.75
N ILE A 16 -23.28 -9.93 -13.06
CA ILE A 16 -23.17 -9.53 -11.65
C ILE A 16 -22.85 -10.74 -10.76
N LEU A 17 -23.52 -11.87 -10.99
CA LEU A 17 -23.29 -13.10 -10.24
C LEU A 17 -21.87 -13.63 -10.48
N TRP A 18 -21.40 -13.61 -11.73
CA TRP A 18 -20.02 -13.98 -12.06
C TRP A 18 -18.99 -13.04 -11.43
N ILE A 19 -19.22 -11.73 -11.42
CA ILE A 19 -18.35 -10.76 -10.73
C ILE A 19 -18.29 -11.07 -9.23
N PHE A 20 -19.42 -11.38 -8.60
CA PHE A 20 -19.47 -11.76 -7.19
C PHE A 20 -18.68 -13.05 -6.91
N VAL A 21 -18.84 -14.07 -7.74
CA VAL A 21 -18.10 -15.34 -7.63
C VAL A 21 -16.59 -15.10 -7.78
N LEU A 22 -16.18 -14.34 -8.78
CA LEU A 22 -14.77 -14.00 -8.99
C LEU A 22 -14.19 -13.17 -7.84
N ALA A 23 -14.96 -12.23 -7.29
CA ALA A 23 -14.56 -11.44 -6.13
C ALA A 23 -14.38 -12.33 -4.88
N ALA A 24 -15.32 -13.24 -4.60
CA ALA A 24 -15.23 -14.17 -3.48
C ALA A 24 -14.00 -15.09 -3.62
N LEU A 25 -13.76 -15.63 -4.81
CA LEU A 25 -12.56 -16.44 -5.10
C LEU A 25 -11.27 -15.63 -4.96
N SER A 26 -11.25 -14.36 -5.40
CA SER A 26 -10.09 -13.49 -5.26
C SER A 26 -9.77 -13.19 -3.80
N VAL A 27 -10.78 -12.99 -2.96
CA VAL A 27 -10.60 -12.73 -1.52
C VAL A 27 -10.05 -13.96 -0.81
N ILE A 28 -10.64 -15.14 -1.05
CA ILE A 28 -10.17 -16.41 -0.46
C ILE A 28 -8.75 -16.75 -0.93
N ARG A 29 -8.46 -16.53 -2.22
CA ARG A 29 -7.10 -16.71 -2.76
C ARG A 29 -6.13 -15.70 -2.17
N SER A 30 -6.54 -14.45 -1.95
CA SER A 30 -5.69 -13.43 -1.32
C SER A 30 -5.38 -13.77 0.14
N ASP A 31 -6.31 -14.39 0.84
CA ASP A 31 -6.15 -14.81 2.24
C ASP A 31 -5.20 -16.02 2.37
N MET A 32 -5.25 -16.94 1.41
CA MET A 32 -4.44 -18.17 1.46
C MET A 32 -3.08 -18.08 0.76
N PHE A 33 -2.90 -17.22 -0.25
CA PHE A 33 -1.70 -17.19 -1.10
C PHE A 33 -0.81 -15.96 -0.89
N GLY A 34 -0.95 -15.25 0.24
CA GLY A 34 -0.14 -14.10 0.65
C GLY A 34 1.35 -14.37 0.91
N ALA A 35 1.91 -15.45 0.37
CA ALA A 35 3.35 -15.74 0.38
C ALA A 35 3.78 -16.28 -0.99
N ARG A 36 3.72 -15.46 -2.04
CA ARG A 36 4.45 -15.76 -3.27
C ARG A 36 5.73 -14.93 -3.31
N VAL A 37 6.78 -15.54 -2.78
CA VAL A 37 8.17 -15.15 -2.96
C VAL A 37 8.46 -15.09 -4.46
N THR A 38 8.50 -13.90 -5.04
CA THR A 38 9.19 -13.71 -6.33
C THR A 38 10.68 -13.61 -6.04
N ASN A 39 11.32 -14.77 -5.91
CA ASN A 39 12.75 -14.90 -6.15
C ASN A 39 12.98 -14.74 -7.65
N ALA A 40 13.24 -13.51 -8.09
CA ALA A 40 13.87 -13.26 -9.38
C ALA A 40 15.32 -12.89 -9.09
N GLY A 41 16.19 -13.90 -9.20
CA GLY A 41 17.60 -13.79 -8.93
C GLY A 41 18.37 -12.97 -9.96
N SER A 42 19.55 -12.57 -9.49
CA SER A 42 20.82 -12.46 -10.23
C SER A 42 20.88 -11.52 -11.44
N SER A 43 21.42 -10.33 -11.21
CA SER A 43 22.44 -9.77 -12.10
C SER A 43 23.50 -9.07 -11.24
N GLN A 44 24.66 -9.71 -11.11
CA GLN A 44 25.83 -9.14 -10.46
C GLN A 44 26.49 -8.06 -11.35
N PRO A 45 27.32 -7.18 -10.74
CA PRO A 45 27.68 -5.86 -11.24
C PRO A 45 28.94 -5.86 -12.12
N GLN A 46 29.00 -4.98 -13.13
CA GLN A 46 30.24 -4.60 -13.79
C GLN A 46 30.69 -3.21 -13.34
N SER A 47 31.90 -3.21 -12.79
CA SER A 47 32.72 -2.12 -12.28
C SER A 47 33.18 -1.14 -13.37
N SER A 48 33.26 0.14 -13.01
CA SER A 48 34.30 1.04 -13.51
C SER A 48 34.72 2.02 -12.40
N PRO A 49 36.03 2.14 -12.07
CA PRO A 49 36.50 2.92 -10.93
C PRO A 49 36.78 4.38 -11.33
N GLY A 50 35.88 5.28 -10.95
CA GLY A 50 36.09 6.73 -10.99
C GLY A 50 36.57 7.24 -9.64
N ARG A 51 37.85 7.61 -9.57
CA ARG A 51 38.54 8.18 -8.41
C ARG A 51 37.91 9.52 -7.99
N GLY A 52 37.35 9.58 -6.79
CA GLY A 52 36.94 10.84 -6.16
C GLY A 52 36.85 10.66 -4.65
N LYS A 53 37.94 10.98 -3.95
CA LYS A 53 37.95 11.09 -2.49
C LYS A 53 37.08 12.29 -2.09
N SER A 54 35.99 12.05 -1.38
CA SER A 54 35.46 13.01 -0.42
C SER A 54 34.79 12.27 0.72
N ALA A 55 35.35 12.54 1.90
CA ALA A 55 34.78 12.41 3.23
C ALA A 55 33.92 11.18 3.53
N ALA A 56 34.46 10.35 4.42
CA ALA A 56 33.74 9.32 5.14
C ALA A 56 32.50 9.89 5.87
N SER A 57 31.36 9.93 5.17
CA SER A 57 30.07 9.75 5.81
C SER A 57 29.94 8.26 6.09
N ARG A 58 30.33 7.86 7.29
CA ARG A 58 29.99 6.59 7.91
C ARG A 58 28.46 6.44 7.83
N ALA A 59 27.97 5.75 6.79
CA ALA A 59 26.56 5.43 6.67
C ALA A 59 26.12 4.78 7.99
N PRO A 60 25.20 5.40 8.75
CA PRO A 60 24.73 4.79 9.97
C PRO A 60 24.03 3.49 9.58
N LYS A 61 24.27 2.43 10.36
CA LYS A 61 23.60 1.14 10.27
C LYS A 61 22.11 1.38 9.95
N ARG A 62 21.65 0.82 8.82
CA ARG A 62 20.26 0.87 8.34
C ARG A 62 19.35 0.64 9.54
N GLY A 63 18.71 1.71 10.01
CA GLY A 63 17.78 1.62 11.11
C GLY A 63 16.55 0.89 10.62
N VAL A 64 16.04 -0.03 11.42
CA VAL A 64 14.69 -0.54 11.20
C VAL A 64 13.73 0.66 11.30
N PRO A 65 12.78 0.83 10.37
CA PRO A 65 11.72 1.83 10.51
C PRO A 65 11.03 1.71 11.88
N THR A 66 10.92 2.81 12.60
CA THR A 66 10.37 2.83 13.98
C THR A 66 8.97 3.42 14.03
N HIS A 67 8.65 4.41 13.20
CA HIS A 67 7.36 5.09 13.20
C HIS A 67 6.91 5.48 11.78
N VAL A 68 5.59 5.48 11.54
CA VAL A 68 4.96 6.13 10.39
C VAL A 68 4.66 7.56 10.78
N ALA A 69 5.10 8.53 9.99
CA ALA A 69 4.81 9.94 10.20
C ALA A 69 3.91 10.47 9.08
N VAL A 70 2.90 11.25 9.45
CA VAL A 70 2.13 12.06 8.50
C VAL A 70 2.92 13.34 8.23
N THR A 71 3.44 13.48 7.02
CA THR A 71 4.26 14.66 6.62
C THR A 71 3.39 15.81 6.12
N THR A 72 2.28 15.50 5.45
CA THR A 72 1.40 16.52 4.84
C THR A 72 -0.06 16.10 5.01
N GLY A 73 -0.95 17.06 5.29
CA GLY A 73 -2.39 16.84 5.45
C GLY A 73 -2.94 17.44 6.74
N SER A 74 -4.23 17.26 6.99
CA SER A 74 -4.93 17.74 8.19
C SER A 74 -4.32 17.18 9.49
N ASN A 75 -3.69 16.00 9.40
CA ASN A 75 -3.07 15.29 10.50
C ASN A 75 -1.53 15.36 10.44
N ALA A 76 -0.95 16.36 9.77
CA ALA A 76 0.49 16.53 9.69
C ALA A 76 1.13 16.60 11.09
N GLY A 77 2.18 15.80 11.31
CA GLY A 77 2.85 15.66 12.60
C GLY A 77 2.38 14.48 13.45
N VAL A 78 1.29 13.80 13.10
CA VAL A 78 0.90 12.55 13.77
C VAL A 78 1.91 11.46 13.44
N THR A 79 2.42 10.81 14.48
CA THR A 79 3.35 9.68 14.38
C THR A 79 2.77 8.47 15.09
N VAL A 80 2.82 7.32 14.43
CA VAL A 80 2.38 6.04 15.00
C VAL A 80 3.54 5.05 14.97
N PRO A 81 3.85 4.38 16.09
CA PRO A 81 4.93 3.41 16.15
C PRO A 81 4.61 2.18 15.30
N LEU A 82 5.58 1.81 14.46
CA LEU A 82 5.50 0.64 13.58
C LEU A 82 5.44 -0.69 14.34
N SER A 83 5.76 -0.69 15.64
CA SER A 83 5.57 -1.84 16.51
C SER A 83 4.11 -2.29 16.64
N GLN A 84 3.14 -1.45 16.26
CA GLN A 84 1.70 -1.77 16.27
C GLN A 84 1.20 -2.32 14.92
N ALA A 85 2.10 -2.79 14.05
CA ALA A 85 1.72 -3.41 12.78
C ALA A 85 0.79 -4.62 13.00
N PRO A 86 -0.25 -4.81 12.15
CA PRO A 86 -0.58 -4.01 10.97
C PRO A 86 -1.29 -2.68 11.34
N ILE A 87 -0.81 -1.58 10.75
CA ILE A 87 -1.36 -0.24 10.97
C ILE A 87 -2.35 0.06 9.86
N VAL A 88 -3.62 0.21 10.22
CA VAL A 88 -4.67 0.65 9.29
C VAL A 88 -4.73 2.16 9.26
N ILE A 89 -4.87 2.72 8.07
CA ILE A 89 -4.88 4.15 7.79
C ILE A 89 -6.17 4.47 7.04
N GLY A 90 -6.89 5.48 7.51
CA GLY A 90 -8.15 5.87 6.91
C GLY A 90 -8.93 6.85 7.77
N ARG A 91 -10.13 7.22 7.32
CA ARG A 91 -11.02 8.17 8.00
C ARG A 91 -11.90 7.51 9.08
N GLY A 92 -11.88 6.18 9.17
CA GLY A 92 -12.65 5.44 10.16
C GLY A 92 -12.04 5.52 11.54
N SER A 93 -12.88 5.49 12.58
CA SER A 93 -12.44 5.41 13.98
C SER A 93 -11.72 4.10 14.32
N ASP A 94 -11.80 3.11 13.43
CA ASP A 94 -11.08 1.84 13.49
C ASP A 94 -9.65 1.93 12.93
N ALA A 95 -9.28 3.04 12.27
CA ALA A 95 -7.93 3.27 11.78
C ALA A 95 -6.99 3.70 12.91
N ALA A 96 -5.79 3.10 12.94
CA ALA A 96 -4.72 3.49 13.86
C ALA A 96 -4.19 4.90 13.53
N ILE A 97 -4.18 5.27 12.25
CA ILE A 97 -3.99 6.65 11.80
C ILE A 97 -5.32 7.13 11.24
N LEU A 98 -6.06 7.87 12.09
CA LEU A 98 -7.27 8.57 11.68
C LEU A 98 -6.88 9.73 10.77
N LEU A 99 -7.40 9.77 9.55
CA LEU A 99 -7.20 10.83 8.58
C LEU A 99 -8.45 11.70 8.49
N ASP A 100 -8.31 13.01 8.70
CA ASP A 100 -9.36 13.98 8.43
C ASP A 100 -9.26 14.48 6.98
N ASP A 101 -9.54 13.57 6.03
CA ASP A 101 -9.46 13.83 4.59
C ASP A 101 -10.66 13.21 3.88
N ASP A 102 -11.46 14.04 3.20
CA ASP A 102 -12.63 13.61 2.42
C ASP A 102 -12.26 12.66 1.26
N TYR A 103 -11.01 12.70 0.80
CA TYR A 103 -10.50 11.80 -0.23
C TYR A 103 -9.96 10.48 0.35
N ALA A 104 -9.91 10.34 1.68
CA ALA A 104 -9.58 9.10 2.36
C ALA A 104 -10.84 8.26 2.61
N SER A 105 -10.69 6.94 2.51
CA SER A 105 -11.76 5.98 2.76
C SER A 105 -11.71 5.57 4.24
N THR A 106 -12.80 5.01 4.78
CA THR A 106 -12.88 4.55 6.18
C THR A 106 -11.70 3.65 6.54
N ARG A 107 -11.46 2.63 5.70
CA ARG A 107 -10.24 1.82 5.67
C ARG A 107 -9.60 2.02 4.30
N HIS A 108 -8.55 2.83 4.21
CA HIS A 108 -7.99 3.22 2.92
C HIS A 108 -6.78 2.37 2.55
N ALA A 109 -5.79 2.31 3.45
CA ALA A 109 -4.58 1.53 3.26
C ALA A 109 -4.17 0.85 4.57
N ARG A 110 -3.40 -0.23 4.47
CA ARG A 110 -2.68 -0.80 5.62
C ARG A 110 -1.19 -0.81 5.37
N ILE A 111 -0.43 -0.60 6.43
CA ILE A 111 1.00 -0.86 6.49
C ILE A 111 1.20 -2.11 7.31
N ALA A 112 1.79 -3.13 6.70
CA ALA A 112 2.09 -4.40 7.33
C ALA A 112 3.58 -4.71 7.22
N VAL A 113 4.09 -5.48 8.18
CA VAL A 113 5.43 -6.05 8.12
C VAL A 113 5.33 -7.50 7.69
N SER A 114 6.18 -7.91 6.76
CA SER A 114 6.36 -9.31 6.39
C SER A 114 7.86 -9.63 6.41
N GLY A 115 8.26 -10.44 7.38
CA GLY A 115 9.67 -10.65 7.70
C GLY A 115 10.34 -9.36 8.17
N ASP A 116 11.36 -8.92 7.44
CA ASP A 116 12.12 -7.67 7.70
C ASP A 116 11.69 -6.51 6.78
N GLN A 117 10.69 -6.70 5.92
CA GLN A 117 10.25 -5.70 4.96
C GLN A 117 8.87 -5.14 5.28
N TRP A 118 8.72 -3.84 5.05
CA TRP A 118 7.47 -3.11 5.21
C TRP A 118 6.73 -3.06 3.89
N PHE A 119 5.43 -3.26 3.94
CA PHE A 119 4.55 -3.24 2.79
C PHE A 119 3.39 -2.30 3.05
N VAL A 120 3.00 -1.56 2.01
CA VAL A 120 1.74 -0.83 1.98
C VAL A 120 0.80 -1.52 1.01
N GLU A 121 -0.45 -1.64 1.43
CA GLU A 121 -1.50 -2.25 0.66
C GLU A 121 -2.74 -1.38 0.69
N ASP A 122 -3.36 -1.21 -0.47
CA ASP A 122 -4.63 -0.51 -0.62
C ASP A 122 -5.79 -1.46 -0.26
N LEU A 123 -6.69 -1.03 0.62
CA LEU A 123 -7.82 -1.84 1.10
C LEU A 123 -9.09 -1.67 0.26
N GLY A 124 -8.93 -1.36 -1.04
CA GLY A 124 -10.05 -1.07 -1.94
C GLY A 124 -10.52 0.37 -1.80
N SER A 125 -9.59 1.31 -1.70
CA SER A 125 -9.93 2.72 -1.57
C SER A 125 -10.52 3.29 -2.87
N THR A 126 -11.39 4.29 -2.74
CA THR A 126 -12.05 4.91 -3.90
C THR A 126 -11.05 5.66 -4.79
N ASN A 127 -10.15 6.44 -4.16
CA ASN A 127 -9.19 7.28 -4.89
C ASN A 127 -7.86 6.57 -5.17
N GLY A 128 -7.59 5.45 -4.49
CA GLY A 128 -6.34 4.70 -4.62
C GLY A 128 -5.23 5.22 -3.71
N THR A 129 -4.31 4.34 -3.39
CA THR A 129 -3.05 4.65 -2.71
C THR A 129 -1.93 4.88 -3.73
N TYR A 130 -1.09 5.87 -3.49
CA TYR A 130 0.01 6.24 -4.38
C TYR A 130 1.36 6.16 -3.65
N ILE A 131 2.41 5.74 -4.34
CA ILE A 131 3.79 5.86 -3.87
C ILE A 131 4.49 6.85 -4.79
N GLY A 132 4.86 8.01 -4.26
CA GLY A 132 5.24 9.17 -5.08
C GLY A 132 4.14 9.53 -6.09
N SER A 133 4.41 9.31 -7.37
CA SER A 133 3.47 9.57 -8.48
C SER A 133 2.74 8.32 -9.00
N VAL A 134 3.10 7.12 -8.55
CA VAL A 134 2.59 5.85 -9.09
C VAL A 134 1.47 5.31 -8.21
N ARG A 135 0.32 4.96 -8.80
CA ARG A 135 -0.77 4.27 -8.08
C ARG A 135 -0.40 2.80 -7.85
N ILE A 136 -0.62 2.32 -6.63
CA ILE A 136 -0.44 0.91 -6.30
C ILE A 136 -1.78 0.18 -6.32
N ASN A 137 -1.77 -1.04 -6.85
CA ASN A 137 -2.94 -1.93 -6.91
C ASN A 137 -2.67 -3.29 -6.25
N GLN A 138 -1.46 -3.48 -5.71
CA GLN A 138 -0.98 -4.71 -5.06
C GLN A 138 -0.12 -4.31 -3.85
N PRO A 139 0.05 -5.18 -2.85
CA PRO A 139 0.96 -4.95 -1.74
C PRO A 139 2.36 -4.59 -2.26
N THR A 140 2.83 -3.39 -1.92
CA THR A 140 4.08 -2.84 -2.45
C THR A 140 5.06 -2.59 -1.32
N ALA A 141 6.29 -3.07 -1.48
CA ALA A 141 7.35 -2.88 -0.50
C ALA A 141 7.72 -1.40 -0.39
N ILE A 142 7.78 -0.90 0.85
CA ILE A 142 8.18 0.47 1.18
C ILE A 142 9.39 0.46 2.11
N SER A 143 10.25 1.44 1.93
CA SER A 143 11.48 1.61 2.72
C SER A 143 11.48 2.97 3.42
N LEU A 144 12.46 3.19 4.31
CA LEU A 144 12.65 4.49 4.97
C LEU A 144 12.66 5.64 3.96
N GLY A 145 11.92 6.71 4.26
CA GLY A 145 11.82 7.88 3.40
C GLY A 145 10.90 7.71 2.19
N THR A 146 10.27 6.54 2.01
CA THR A 146 9.29 6.34 0.93
C THR A 146 8.02 7.11 1.27
N GLN A 147 7.60 7.98 0.35
CA GLN A 147 6.38 8.77 0.49
C GLN A 147 5.18 8.03 -0.08
N VAL A 148 4.22 7.74 0.78
CA VAL A 148 2.93 7.16 0.44
C VAL A 148 1.88 8.26 0.49
N ARG A 149 1.21 8.52 -0.62
CA ARG A 149 0.15 9.52 -0.72
C ARG A 149 -1.22 8.83 -0.72
N ILE A 150 -2.08 9.31 0.17
CA ILE A 150 -3.47 8.88 0.37
C ILE A 150 -4.33 10.13 0.29
N GLY A 151 -5.15 10.27 -0.75
CA GLY A 151 -5.92 11.50 -0.98
C GLY A 151 -5.01 12.73 -1.06
N LYS A 152 -5.20 13.67 -0.12
CA LYS A 152 -4.40 14.88 0.09
C LYS A 152 -3.29 14.71 1.12
N THR A 153 -3.25 13.56 1.80
CA THR A 153 -2.31 13.26 2.88
C THR A 153 -1.08 12.55 2.35
N ILE A 154 0.11 12.92 2.84
CA ILE A 154 1.38 12.23 2.54
C ILE A 154 1.94 11.65 3.84
N LEU A 155 2.26 10.37 3.77
CA LEU A 155 2.81 9.55 4.85
C LEU A 155 4.22 9.12 4.49
N GLU A 156 5.08 8.97 5.49
CA GLU A 156 6.47 8.58 5.32
C GLU A 156 6.90 7.64 6.45
N LEU A 157 7.69 6.62 6.11
CA LEU A 157 8.37 5.79 7.10
C LEU A 157 9.63 6.51 7.63
N ARG A 158 9.67 6.75 8.93
CA ARG A 158 10.79 7.42 9.61
C ARG A 158 11.44 6.52 10.67
N LYS A 159 12.64 6.93 11.10
CA LYS A 159 13.43 6.31 12.17
C LYS A 159 13.41 7.19 13.40
#